data_AF-A0A7Y5NT60-F1
#
_entry.id   AF-A0A7Y5NT60-F1
#
_cell.length_a   1.000
_cell.length_b   1.000
_cell.length_c   1.000
_cell.angle_alpha   90.00
_cell.angle_beta   90.00
_cell.angle_gamma   90.00
#
_symmetry.space_group_name_H-M   'P 1'
#
loop_
_entity.id
_entity.type
_entity.pdbx_description
1 polymer ?
#
loop_
_entity_poly.entity_id
_entity_poly.type
_entity_poly.pdbx_seq_one_letter_code
_entity_poly.pdbx_strand_id
1 'polypeptide(L)'
;MLATTSCEAGISSGIDYPDVSGIDLDGNVVTPEGGDNASISIGEFKFAPETCTGLDLTFAKDDLDQEDLTRFLARQNVNVKPKRARDDLFWYEIENKEDEGDDSVLRLRLAVLKDRYAASKDLHDALLQHGPGWWGVRRGNLALLAPRASLKTALRFAVKYKLVCWGMFTYAGSDDAYVVAGGYTEF
;
A
#
# COMPACT_ATOMS: atom_id res chain seq x y z
N MET A 1 -17.39 -34.53 -15.07
CA MET A 1 -16.70 -33.92 -13.92
C MET A 1 -16.04 -32.64 -14.40
N LEU A 2 -16.55 -31.50 -13.98
CA LEU A 2 -16.02 -30.18 -14.31
C LEU A 2 -14.77 -29.93 -13.45
N ALA A 3 -13.63 -29.69 -14.10
CA ALA A 3 -12.45 -29.14 -13.46
C ALA A 3 -12.52 -27.62 -13.59
N THR A 4 -12.94 -26.93 -12.52
CA THR A 4 -12.79 -25.48 -12.40
C THR A 4 -11.46 -25.19 -11.74
N THR A 5 -10.43 -24.97 -12.55
CA THR A 5 -9.15 -24.42 -12.10
C THR A 5 -9.21 -22.89 -12.23
N SER A 6 -9.80 -22.20 -11.26
CA SER A 6 -9.52 -20.77 -11.06
C SER A 6 -8.24 -20.66 -10.26
N CYS A 7 -7.10 -20.60 -10.95
CA CYS A 7 -5.88 -20.03 -10.37
C CYS A 7 -6.02 -18.51 -10.47
N GLU A 8 -6.58 -17.89 -9.44
CA GLU A 8 -6.42 -16.45 -9.24
C GLU A 8 -4.92 -16.17 -9.08
N ALA A 9 -4.43 -15.14 -9.78
CA ALA A 9 -3.06 -14.67 -9.71
C ALA A 9 -2.78 -14.09 -8.31
N GLY A 10 -2.52 -14.96 -7.34
CA GLY A 10 -2.29 -14.58 -5.95
C GLY A 10 -0.93 -13.93 -5.75
N ILE A 11 -0.89 -12.92 -4.87
CA ILE A 11 0.36 -12.53 -4.22
C ILE A 11 0.71 -13.64 -3.22
N SER A 12 1.95 -14.11 -3.24
CA SER A 12 2.43 -15.11 -2.28
C SER A 12 2.51 -14.51 -0.88
N SER A 13 2.00 -15.23 0.13
CA SER A 13 2.19 -14.87 1.53
C SER A 13 3.56 -15.37 2.00
N GLY A 14 4.40 -14.50 2.57
CA GLY A 14 5.76 -14.85 3.01
C GLY A 14 6.85 -14.33 2.06
N ILE A 15 6.62 -13.18 1.42
CA ILE A 15 7.65 -12.47 0.67
C ILE A 15 8.37 -11.55 1.65
N ASP A 16 9.70 -11.59 1.63
CA ASP A 16 10.52 -10.69 2.41
C ASP A 16 10.41 -9.26 1.87
N TYR A 17 10.12 -8.35 2.79
CA TYR A 17 10.15 -6.92 2.51
C TYR A 17 11.61 -6.46 2.44
N PRO A 18 11.94 -5.44 1.63
CA PRO A 18 13.25 -4.81 1.71
C PRO A 18 13.50 -4.30 3.13
N ASP A 19 14.76 -4.14 3.53
CA ASP A 19 15.05 -3.66 4.88
C ASP A 19 14.49 -2.23 5.04
N VAL A 20 13.55 -2.15 5.97
CA VAL A 20 12.86 -0.92 6.37
C VAL A 20 13.02 -0.70 7.88
N SER A 21 13.85 -1.49 8.55
CA SER A 21 14.06 -1.44 9.99
C SER A 21 14.62 -0.08 10.46
N GLY A 22 15.46 0.55 9.62
CA GLY A 22 16.03 1.88 9.83
C GLY A 22 15.07 3.04 9.56
N ILE A 23 13.84 2.78 9.10
CA ILE A 23 12.84 3.83 8.92
C ILE A 23 12.22 4.18 10.27
N ASP A 24 12.45 5.42 10.68
CA ASP A 24 11.85 6.00 11.88
C ASP A 24 10.35 6.26 11.66
N LEU A 25 9.54 5.76 12.58
CA LEU A 25 8.09 6.01 12.58
C LEU A 25 7.72 7.16 13.52
N ASP A 26 8.52 7.42 14.56
CA ASP A 26 8.15 8.33 15.65
C ASP A 26 8.04 9.77 15.13
N GLY A 27 8.90 10.19 14.19
CA GLY A 27 8.76 11.47 13.48
C GLY A 27 7.75 11.49 12.33
N ASN A 28 7.03 10.40 12.07
CA ASN A 28 6.06 10.29 10.97
C ASN A 28 4.63 10.01 11.44
N VAL A 29 4.43 9.75 12.74
CA VAL A 29 3.12 9.49 13.34
C VAL A 29 2.90 10.33 14.59
N VAL A 30 1.64 10.66 14.84
CA VAL A 30 1.19 11.36 16.05
C VAL A 30 -0.05 10.64 16.60
N THR A 31 -0.41 10.91 17.85
CA THR A 31 -1.66 10.36 18.40
C THR A 31 -2.85 10.86 17.58
N PRO A 32 -4.04 10.22 17.66
CA PRO A 32 -5.23 10.69 16.97
C PRO A 32 -5.57 12.16 17.29
N GLU A 33 -5.27 12.61 18.51
CA GLU A 33 -5.43 13.99 18.99
C GLU A 33 -4.32 14.94 18.52
N GLY A 34 -3.23 14.41 17.95
CA GLY A 34 -2.08 15.18 17.46
C GLY A 34 -0.96 15.36 18.49
N GLY A 35 -0.89 14.53 19.52
CA GLY A 35 0.22 14.52 20.48
C GLY A 35 1.41 13.68 19.99
N ASP A 36 2.55 13.87 20.65
CA ASP A 36 3.76 13.07 20.42
C ASP A 36 3.64 11.65 21.04
N ASN A 37 4.61 10.78 20.76
CA ASN A 37 4.72 9.42 21.32
C ASN A 37 3.52 8.52 21.01
N ALA A 38 3.05 8.54 19.77
CA ALA A 38 1.98 7.66 19.32
C ALA A 38 2.40 6.19 19.43
N SER A 39 1.49 5.35 19.94
CA SER A 39 1.68 3.91 19.93
C SER A 39 1.39 3.38 18.53
N ILE A 40 2.30 2.54 18.01
CA ILE A 40 2.09 1.81 16.74
C ILE A 40 1.20 0.60 17.00
N SER A 41 -0.03 0.91 17.37
CA SER A 41 -1.13 -0.02 17.52
C SER A 41 -2.31 0.49 16.73
N ILE A 42 -3.16 -0.44 16.34
CA ILE A 42 -4.31 -0.13 15.51
C ILE A 42 -5.22 0.90 16.21
N GLY A 43 -5.51 2.02 15.53
CA GLY A 43 -6.36 3.09 16.05
C GLY A 43 -5.69 4.07 17.01
N GLU A 44 -4.43 3.85 17.39
CA GLU A 44 -3.70 4.67 18.38
C GLU A 44 -2.77 5.72 17.73
N PHE A 45 -2.82 5.87 16.40
CA PHE A 45 -2.02 6.85 15.68
C PHE A 45 -2.69 7.34 14.39
N LYS A 46 -2.18 8.46 13.88
CA LYS A 46 -2.40 8.99 12.53
C LYS A 46 -1.07 9.45 11.95
N PHE A 47 -0.97 9.62 10.63
CA PHE A 47 0.26 10.19 10.04
C PHE A 47 0.41 11.65 10.43
N ALA A 48 1.62 12.02 10.81
CA ALA A 48 1.96 13.40 11.12
C ALA A 48 1.83 14.29 9.86
N PRO A 49 1.37 15.54 9.97
CA PRO A 49 1.22 16.42 8.80
C PRO A 49 2.51 16.60 7.98
N GLU A 50 3.65 16.63 8.67
CA GLU A 50 4.98 16.80 8.11
C GLU A 50 5.42 15.62 7.23
N THR A 51 4.87 14.41 7.46
CA THR A 51 5.18 13.18 6.72
C THR A 51 5.06 13.35 5.22
N CYS A 52 4.13 14.20 4.77
CA CYS A 52 3.81 14.41 3.36
C CYS A 52 4.17 15.82 2.85
N THR A 53 5.02 16.54 3.58
CA THR A 53 5.49 17.88 3.17
C THR A 53 6.16 17.82 1.79
N GLY A 54 5.78 18.74 0.90
CA GLY A 54 6.34 18.85 -0.45
C GLY A 54 5.73 17.88 -1.48
N LEU A 55 4.73 17.09 -1.10
CA LEU A 55 3.97 16.24 -2.04
C LEU A 55 2.64 16.88 -2.41
N ASP A 56 2.18 16.58 -3.63
CA ASP A 56 0.86 16.97 -4.09
C ASP A 56 -0.20 16.00 -3.56
N LEU A 57 -0.97 16.49 -2.59
CA LEU A 57 -2.05 15.78 -1.92
C LEU A 57 -3.42 16.10 -2.51
N THR A 58 -3.46 16.80 -3.66
CA THR A 58 -4.71 17.16 -4.31
C THR A 58 -5.46 15.90 -4.76
N PHE A 59 -6.75 15.87 -4.46
CA PHE A 59 -7.66 14.82 -4.90
C PHE A 59 -7.59 14.65 -6.42
N ALA A 60 -7.44 13.40 -6.87
CA ALA A 60 -7.48 13.05 -8.28
C ALA A 60 -8.90 13.21 -8.83
N LYS A 61 -9.10 14.21 -9.71
CA LYS A 61 -10.39 14.49 -10.34
C LYS A 61 -10.64 13.64 -11.58
N ASP A 62 -9.57 13.29 -12.28
CA ASP A 62 -9.59 12.47 -13.48
C ASP A 62 -9.32 11.01 -13.13
N ASP A 63 -9.72 10.10 -14.01
CA ASP A 63 -9.39 8.68 -13.88
C ASP A 63 -7.87 8.51 -13.98
N LEU A 64 -7.33 7.80 -12.99
CA LEU A 64 -5.92 7.47 -12.90
C LEU A 64 -5.65 6.10 -13.54
N ASP A 65 -4.41 5.89 -13.93
CA ASP A 65 -3.94 4.63 -14.49
C ASP A 65 -2.61 4.16 -13.86
N GLN A 66 -2.05 3.09 -14.40
CA GLN A 66 -0.75 2.55 -13.97
C GLN A 66 0.40 3.54 -14.14
N GLU A 67 0.36 4.44 -15.12
CA GLU A 67 1.43 5.41 -15.34
C GLU A 67 1.50 6.41 -14.18
N ASP A 68 0.38 6.74 -13.54
CA ASP A 68 0.36 7.64 -12.38
C ASP A 68 1.10 7.05 -11.18
N LEU A 69 0.88 5.77 -10.87
CA LEU A 69 1.66 5.08 -9.83
C LEU A 69 3.13 4.95 -10.24
N THR A 70 3.41 4.59 -11.50
CA THR A 70 4.79 4.47 -12.00
C THR A 70 5.54 5.79 -11.87
N ARG A 71 4.91 6.92 -12.25
CA ARG A 71 5.47 8.27 -12.12
C ARG A 71 5.68 8.66 -10.66
N PHE A 72 4.75 8.30 -9.79
CA PHE A 72 4.89 8.54 -8.35
C PHE A 72 6.09 7.77 -7.77
N LEU A 73 6.19 6.47 -8.03
CA LEU A 73 7.29 5.62 -7.56
C LEU A 73 8.64 6.08 -8.08
N ALA A 74 8.74 6.50 -9.35
CA ALA A 74 9.96 7.06 -9.91
C ALA A 74 10.44 8.32 -9.17
N ARG A 75 9.52 9.19 -8.71
CA ARG A 75 9.86 10.35 -7.86
C ARG A 75 10.39 9.96 -6.48
N GLN A 76 10.09 8.75 -6.02
CA GLN A 76 10.64 8.17 -4.78
C GLN A 76 11.90 7.33 -5.04
N ASN A 77 12.52 7.48 -6.22
CA ASN A 77 13.68 6.70 -6.68
C ASN A 77 13.41 5.19 -6.84
N VAL A 78 12.15 4.79 -7.01
CA VAL A 78 11.74 3.41 -7.28
C VAL A 78 11.47 3.26 -8.77
N ASN A 79 12.51 2.84 -9.51
CA ASN A 79 12.44 2.65 -10.95
C ASN A 79 11.98 1.24 -11.30
N VAL A 80 10.66 1.03 -11.28
CA VAL A 80 10.00 -0.25 -11.58
C VAL A 80 9.15 -0.13 -12.83
N LYS A 81 9.04 -1.23 -13.58
CA LYS A 81 8.15 -1.30 -14.76
C LYS A 81 6.93 -2.14 -14.40
N PRO A 82 5.69 -1.64 -14.64
CA PRO A 82 4.50 -2.43 -14.40
C PRO A 82 4.46 -3.64 -15.34
N LYS A 83 4.20 -4.81 -14.78
CA LYS A 83 3.92 -6.04 -15.54
C LYS A 83 2.41 -6.22 -15.62
N ARG A 84 1.84 -6.02 -16.79
CA ARG A 84 0.40 -6.24 -17.03
C ARG A 84 0.07 -7.72 -16.87
N ALA A 85 -0.87 -8.03 -16.00
CA ALA A 85 -1.37 -9.39 -15.79
C ALA A 85 -2.79 -9.60 -16.34
N ARG A 86 -3.62 -8.55 -16.29
CA ARG A 86 -4.91 -8.45 -16.97
C ARG A 86 -5.10 -7.03 -17.49
N ASP A 87 -6.18 -6.77 -18.20
CA ASP A 87 -6.50 -5.44 -18.76
C ASP A 87 -6.54 -4.32 -17.71
N ASP A 88 -6.98 -4.66 -16.50
CA ASP A 88 -7.19 -3.78 -15.36
C ASP A 88 -6.25 -4.11 -14.19
N LEU A 89 -5.25 -4.98 -14.37
CA LEU A 89 -4.42 -5.50 -13.28
C LEU A 89 -2.94 -5.55 -13.64
N PHE A 90 -2.12 -4.92 -12.81
CA PHE A 90 -0.68 -4.76 -13.00
C PHE A 90 0.10 -5.20 -11.75
N TRP A 91 1.26 -5.80 -11.97
CA TRP A 91 2.21 -6.14 -10.93
C TRP A 91 3.37 -5.15 -10.92
N TYR A 92 3.69 -4.65 -9.73
CA TYR A 92 4.91 -3.88 -9.48
C TYR A 92 5.84 -4.74 -8.65
N GLU A 93 7.03 -4.99 -9.18
CA GLU A 93 8.04 -5.83 -8.55
C GLU A 93 9.18 -4.94 -8.06
N ILE A 94 9.40 -4.94 -6.75
CA ILE A 94 10.45 -4.18 -6.08
C ILE A 94 11.48 -5.21 -5.60
N GLU A 95 12.68 -5.11 -6.15
CA GLU A 95 13.79 -6.01 -5.82
C GLU A 95 14.35 -5.69 -4.43
N ASN A 96 14.55 -6.71 -3.60
CA ASN A 96 15.30 -6.60 -2.36
C ASN A 96 16.80 -6.79 -2.66
N LYS A 97 17.57 -5.69 -2.72
CA LYS A 97 19.00 -5.74 -3.09
C LYS A 97 19.96 -5.75 -1.91
N GLU A 98 19.44 -5.82 -0.69
CA GLU A 98 20.26 -5.62 0.52
C GLU A 98 20.99 -6.89 0.97
N ASP A 99 20.52 -8.09 0.59
CA ASP A 99 21.21 -9.35 0.86
C ASP A 99 21.79 -9.96 -0.42
N GLU A 100 23.13 -10.06 -0.48
CA GLU A 100 23.85 -10.81 -1.51
C GLU A 100 23.49 -12.31 -1.42
N GLY A 101 22.39 -12.71 -2.05
CA GLY A 101 21.96 -14.10 -2.15
C GLY A 101 20.45 -14.35 -2.06
N ASP A 102 19.65 -13.34 -1.77
CA ASP A 102 18.19 -13.49 -1.71
C ASP A 102 17.53 -12.65 -2.82
N ASP A 103 17.11 -13.34 -3.90
CA ASP A 103 16.35 -12.75 -5.02
C ASP A 103 14.88 -12.50 -4.63
N SER A 104 14.61 -12.10 -3.38
CA SER A 104 13.25 -11.87 -2.90
C SER A 104 12.68 -10.61 -3.55
N VAL A 105 11.59 -10.79 -4.28
CA VAL A 105 10.91 -9.71 -5.01
C VAL A 105 9.58 -9.43 -4.34
N LEU A 106 9.45 -8.22 -3.78
CA LEU A 106 8.19 -7.72 -3.28
C LEU A 106 7.26 -7.37 -4.43
N ARG A 107 6.12 -8.06 -4.52
CA ARG A 107 5.12 -7.84 -5.56
C ARG A 107 3.90 -7.10 -5.03
N LEU A 108 3.65 -5.91 -5.55
CA LEU A 108 2.42 -5.14 -5.31
C LEU A 108 1.42 -5.34 -6.45
N ARG A 109 0.14 -5.53 -6.12
CA ARG A 109 -0.98 -5.61 -7.08
C ARG A 109 -1.58 -4.23 -7.25
N LEU A 110 -1.57 -3.68 -8.45
CA LEU A 110 -2.38 -2.52 -8.79
C LEU A 110 -3.59 -2.98 -9.61
N ALA A 111 -4.79 -2.71 -9.11
CA ALA A 111 -6.01 -2.78 -9.88
C ALA A 111 -6.40 -1.37 -10.37
N VAL A 112 -6.80 -1.26 -11.63
CA VAL A 112 -7.32 -0.05 -12.28
C VAL A 112 -8.82 -0.23 -12.49
N LEU A 113 -9.64 0.41 -11.67
CA LEU A 113 -11.08 0.16 -11.64
C LEU A 113 -11.85 1.27 -12.37
N LYS A 114 -13.16 1.07 -12.52
CA LYS A 114 -14.06 2.02 -13.17
C LYS A 114 -14.23 3.36 -12.43
N ASP A 115 -14.11 3.35 -11.11
CA ASP A 115 -14.39 4.50 -10.23
C ASP A 115 -13.83 4.25 -8.82
N ARG A 116 -13.85 5.31 -7.99
CA ARG A 116 -13.38 5.29 -6.60
C ARG A 116 -14.12 4.30 -5.68
N TYR A 117 -15.38 4.02 -5.98
CA TYR A 117 -16.18 3.10 -5.17
C TYR A 117 -15.79 1.65 -5.47
N ALA A 118 -15.55 1.33 -6.74
CA ALA A 118 -15.03 0.04 -7.16
C ALA A 118 -13.64 -0.21 -6.59
N ALA A 119 -12.76 0.79 -6.61
CA ALA A 119 -11.43 0.67 -5.99
C ALA A 119 -11.49 0.45 -4.47
N SER A 120 -12.38 1.17 -3.77
CA SER A 120 -12.59 0.97 -2.33
C SER A 120 -13.10 -0.42 -2.03
N LYS A 121 -14.09 -0.89 -2.81
CA LYS A 121 -14.67 -2.22 -2.67
C LYS A 121 -13.63 -3.31 -2.95
N ASP A 122 -12.88 -3.20 -4.05
CA ASP A 122 -11.87 -4.18 -4.42
C ASP A 122 -10.77 -4.30 -3.36
N LEU A 123 -10.27 -3.17 -2.85
CA LEU A 123 -9.27 -3.19 -1.78
C LEU A 123 -9.84 -3.81 -0.49
N HIS A 124 -11.05 -3.42 -0.10
CA HIS A 124 -11.70 -3.97 1.09
C HIS A 124 -11.93 -5.48 0.98
N ASP A 125 -12.51 -5.94 -0.13
CA ASP A 125 -12.78 -7.36 -0.39
C ASP A 125 -11.47 -8.16 -0.40
N ALA A 126 -10.40 -7.64 -1.01
CA ALA A 126 -9.10 -8.30 -1.03
C ALA A 126 -8.48 -8.43 0.37
N LEU A 127 -8.56 -7.36 1.18
CA LEU A 127 -8.08 -7.39 2.57
C LEU A 127 -8.84 -8.42 3.41
N LEU A 128 -10.17 -8.53 3.23
CA LEU A 128 -10.98 -9.54 3.92
C LEU A 128 -10.66 -10.97 3.46
N GLN A 129 -10.51 -11.19 2.15
CA GLN A 129 -10.21 -12.50 1.58
C GLN A 129 -8.85 -13.03 2.05
N HIS A 130 -7.86 -12.16 2.13
CA HIS A 130 -6.51 -12.52 2.50
C HIS A 130 -6.25 -12.53 4.02
N GLY A 131 -6.99 -11.71 4.77
CA GLY A 131 -6.98 -11.70 6.22
C GLY A 131 -5.82 -10.89 6.86
N PRO A 132 -5.52 -11.16 8.14
CA PRO A 132 -4.68 -10.27 8.95
C PRO A 132 -3.25 -10.10 8.44
N GLY A 133 -2.77 -8.85 8.46
CA GLY A 133 -1.43 -8.46 8.02
C GLY A 133 -1.33 -8.03 6.56
N TRP A 134 -2.37 -8.24 5.76
CA TRP A 134 -2.46 -7.64 4.43
C TRP A 134 -2.80 -6.17 4.54
N TRP A 135 -2.33 -5.39 3.57
CA TRP A 135 -2.53 -3.95 3.57
C TRP A 135 -2.47 -3.41 2.16
N GLY A 136 -2.89 -2.17 1.99
CA GLY A 136 -2.88 -1.53 0.70
C GLY A 136 -3.15 -0.04 0.76
N VAL A 137 -3.18 0.55 -0.41
CA VAL A 137 -3.37 1.99 -0.60
C VAL A 137 -4.37 2.21 -1.73
N ARG A 138 -5.32 3.11 -1.52
CA ARG A 138 -6.26 3.54 -2.57
C ARG A 138 -6.03 4.99 -2.95
N ARG A 139 -6.06 5.28 -4.25
CA ARG A 139 -6.11 6.65 -4.78
C ARG A 139 -7.07 6.70 -5.96
N GLY A 140 -8.16 7.46 -5.86
CA GLY A 140 -9.14 7.55 -6.96
C GLY A 140 -9.67 6.17 -7.36
N ASN A 141 -9.66 5.85 -8.65
CA ASN A 141 -10.06 4.55 -9.20
C ASN A 141 -8.99 3.45 -9.09
N LEU A 142 -7.86 3.68 -8.40
CA LEU A 142 -6.79 2.72 -8.23
C LEU A 142 -6.81 2.06 -6.85
N ALA A 143 -6.59 0.74 -6.81
CA ALA A 143 -6.40 -0.04 -5.60
C ALA A 143 -5.07 -0.79 -5.63
N LEU A 144 -4.16 -0.44 -4.72
CA LEU A 144 -2.87 -1.09 -4.54
C LEU A 144 -2.95 -2.06 -3.35
N LEU A 145 -2.65 -3.34 -3.57
CA LEU A 145 -2.56 -4.36 -2.52
C LEU A 145 -1.11 -4.83 -2.36
N ALA A 146 -0.66 -4.91 -1.13
CA ALA A 146 0.67 -5.36 -0.75
C ALA A 146 0.60 -6.70 0.00
N PRO A 147 1.66 -7.53 -0.07
CA PRO A 147 1.71 -8.81 0.63
C PRO A 147 1.64 -8.65 2.14
N ARG A 148 1.30 -9.74 2.83
CA ARG A 148 1.25 -9.79 4.29
C ARG A 148 2.53 -9.28 4.96
N ALA A 149 2.40 -8.41 5.95
CA ALA A 149 3.49 -7.91 6.79
C ALA A 149 3.00 -7.64 8.22
N SER A 150 3.93 -7.43 9.16
CA SER A 150 3.57 -6.81 10.44
C SER A 150 3.13 -5.35 10.22
N LEU A 151 2.28 -4.81 11.08
CA LEU A 151 1.86 -3.39 10.99
C LEU A 151 3.07 -2.45 10.94
N LYS A 152 4.08 -2.69 11.77
CA LYS A 152 5.30 -1.88 11.81
C LYS A 152 6.09 -1.95 10.50
N THR A 153 6.23 -3.14 9.92
CA THR A 153 6.90 -3.32 8.62
C THR A 153 6.12 -2.65 7.49
N ALA A 154 4.79 -2.85 7.46
CA ALA A 154 3.91 -2.24 6.47
C ALA A 154 3.98 -0.71 6.50
N LEU A 155 3.91 -0.11 7.71
CA LEU A 155 4.02 1.34 7.88
C LEU A 155 5.39 1.87 7.47
N ARG A 156 6.48 1.24 7.90
CA ARG A 156 7.83 1.65 7.52
C ARG A 156 8.05 1.61 6.03
N PHE A 157 7.56 0.56 5.37
CA PHE A 157 7.60 0.46 3.91
C PHE A 157 6.78 1.56 3.26
N ALA A 158 5.54 1.78 3.71
CA ALA A 158 4.66 2.79 3.16
C ALA A 158 5.19 4.22 3.38
N VAL A 159 5.90 4.48 4.49
CA VAL A 159 6.58 5.75 4.79
C VAL A 159 7.85 5.91 3.93
N LYS A 160 8.70 4.89 3.82
CA LYS A 160 9.93 4.89 2.98
C LYS A 160 9.62 5.32 1.55
N TYR A 161 8.55 4.77 0.98
CA TYR A 161 8.12 5.04 -0.39
C TYR A 161 6.98 6.06 -0.49
N LYS A 162 6.66 6.77 0.61
CA LYS A 162 5.63 7.82 0.68
C LYS A 162 4.25 7.39 0.15
N LEU A 163 3.94 6.09 0.16
CA LEU A 163 2.66 5.54 -0.28
C LEU A 163 1.49 6.07 0.57
N VAL A 164 1.74 6.35 1.85
CA VAL A 164 0.79 6.97 2.79
C VAL A 164 0.40 8.40 2.38
N CYS A 165 1.21 9.04 1.55
CA CYS A 165 0.96 10.36 0.97
C CYS A 165 0.39 10.28 -0.45
N TRP A 166 0.50 9.11 -1.10
CA TRP A 166 -0.04 8.91 -2.43
C TRP A 166 -1.52 8.58 -2.38
N GLY A 167 -1.94 7.79 -1.40
CA GLY A 167 -3.32 7.35 -1.25
C GLY A 167 -3.68 7.02 0.20
N MET A 168 -4.93 6.64 0.42
CA MET A 168 -5.42 6.24 1.73
C MET A 168 -4.88 4.86 2.10
N PHE A 169 -4.06 4.81 3.15
CA PHE A 169 -3.50 3.57 3.68
C PHE A 169 -4.55 2.78 4.48
N THR A 170 -4.68 1.50 4.16
CA THR A 170 -5.60 0.58 4.85
C THR A 170 -4.86 -0.71 5.23
N TYR A 171 -5.05 -1.18 6.46
CA TYR A 171 -4.41 -2.38 7.00
C TYR A 171 -5.45 -3.36 7.57
N ALA A 172 -5.34 -4.63 7.25
CA ALA A 172 -6.17 -5.69 7.80
C ALA A 172 -5.64 -6.15 9.17
N GLY A 173 -6.40 -5.87 10.22
CA GLY A 173 -6.23 -6.43 11.56
C GLY A 173 -6.77 -7.87 11.66
N SER A 174 -6.89 -8.39 12.88
CA SER A 174 -7.45 -9.74 13.13
C SER A 174 -8.90 -9.87 12.69
N ASP A 175 -9.70 -8.85 13.01
CA ASP A 175 -11.16 -8.89 12.86
C ASP A 175 -11.73 -7.75 12.00
N ASP A 176 -10.93 -6.71 11.74
CA ASP A 176 -11.36 -5.48 11.04
C ASP A 176 -10.29 -4.93 10.10
N ALA A 177 -10.69 -4.08 9.15
CA ALA A 177 -9.78 -3.29 8.33
C ALA A 177 -9.72 -1.84 8.84
N TYR A 178 -8.51 -1.33 9.02
CA TYR A 178 -8.25 -0.03 9.62
C TYR A 178 -7.67 0.93 8.59
N VAL A 179 -8.39 2.02 8.35
CA VAL A 179 -7.90 3.16 7.56
C VAL A 179 -7.17 4.09 8.50
N VAL A 180 -5.89 4.32 8.24
CA VAL A 180 -5.09 5.26 9.05
C VAL A 180 -5.27 6.65 8.48
N ALA A 181 -5.80 7.56 9.30
CA ALA A 181 -5.98 8.95 8.89
C ALA A 181 -4.62 9.63 8.65
N GLY A 182 -4.55 10.47 7.62
CA GLY A 182 -3.41 11.33 7.32
C GLY A 182 -2.89 11.19 5.89
N GLY A 183 -1.86 11.98 5.56
CA GLY A 183 -1.24 12.04 4.24
C GLY A 183 -2.18 12.44 3.10
N TYR A 184 -2.81 11.46 2.46
CA TYR A 184 -3.83 11.69 1.43
C TYR A 184 -5.19 11.17 1.89
N THR A 185 -6.24 11.97 1.69
CA THR A 185 -7.62 11.61 2.06
C THR A 185 -8.58 11.91 0.92
N GLU A 186 -9.61 11.08 0.79
CA GLU A 186 -10.67 11.25 -0.20
C GLU A 186 -11.97 10.64 0.31
N PHE A 187 -13.08 11.37 0.13
CA PHE A 187 -14.42 11.06 0.66
C PHE A 187 -15.38 10.63 -0.45
#